data_AF-D5E7I4-F1
#
_entry.id   AF-D5E7I4-F1
#
_cell.length_a   1.000
_cell.length_b   1.000
_cell.length_c   1.000
_cell.angle_alpha   90.00
_cell.angle_beta   90.00
_cell.angle_gamma   90.00
#
_symmetry.space_group_name_H-M   'P 1'
#
loop_
_entity.id
_entity.type
_entity.pdbx_description
1 polymer ?
#
loop_
_entity_poly.entity_id
_entity_poly.type
_entity_poly.pdbx_seq_one_letter_code
_entity_poly.pdbx_strand_id
1 'polypeptide(L)'
;MYEIKRRYELLDELLKELIKCSDEGDIILVEGKRDVSSLRSLGIHGPIKKVTHIPLLELSEKLREMDRCVIILTDWDRRGNMLADKISTDLEYMDVVVDTSIRNRLVSLVQKDIKDVESLDSHMKKMKDTVLQQY
;
A
#
# COMPACT_ATOMS: atom_id res chain seq x y z
N MET A 1 -3.79 -26.05 2.56
CA MET A 1 -2.50 -26.24 1.86
C MET A 1 -2.46 -25.45 0.54
N TYR A 2 -3.21 -25.87 -0.49
CA TYR A 2 -3.31 -25.13 -1.77
C TYR A 2 -3.76 -23.67 -1.58
N GLU A 3 -4.70 -23.45 -0.66
CA GLU A 3 -5.23 -22.11 -0.37
C GLU A 3 -4.19 -21.13 0.20
N ILE A 4 -3.31 -21.58 1.10
CA ILE A 4 -2.25 -20.72 1.69
C ILE A 4 -1.21 -20.38 0.62
N LYS A 5 -0.77 -21.38 -0.16
CA LYS A 5 0.18 -21.17 -1.26
C LYS A 5 -0.38 -20.20 -2.30
N ARG A 6 -1.62 -20.43 -2.76
CA ARG A 6 -2.30 -19.54 -3.73
C ARG A 6 -2.42 -18.12 -3.19
N ARG A 7 -2.79 -17.97 -1.92
CA ARG A 7 -2.90 -16.64 -1.29
C ARG A 7 -1.55 -15.94 -1.18
N TYR A 8 -0.48 -16.68 -0.87
CA TYR A 8 0.89 -16.16 -0.88
C TYR A 8 1.29 -15.69 -2.28
N GLU A 9 1.05 -16.49 -3.32
CA GLU A 9 1.36 -16.14 -4.70
C GLU A 9 0.62 -14.87 -5.15
N LEU A 10 -0.68 -14.76 -4.85
CA LEU A 10 -1.47 -13.55 -5.15
C LEU A 10 -0.95 -12.31 -4.41
N LEU A 11 -0.51 -12.48 -3.17
CA LEU A 11 0.03 -11.37 -2.38
C LEU A 11 1.42 -10.95 -2.88
N ASP A 12 2.26 -11.91 -3.28
CA ASP A 12 3.57 -11.66 -3.90
C ASP A 12 3.45 -10.96 -5.25
N GLU A 13 2.48 -11.35 -6.09
CA GLU A 13 2.15 -10.66 -7.34
C GLU A 13 1.69 -9.22 -7.10
N LEU A 14 0.80 -9.01 -6.12
CA LEU A 14 0.32 -7.67 -5.76
C LEU A 14 1.43 -6.77 -5.22
N LEU A 15 2.38 -7.33 -4.47
CA LEU A 15 3.54 -6.59 -3.99
C LEU A 15 4.50 -6.22 -5.14
N LYS A 16 4.69 -7.10 -6.12
CA LYS A 16 5.47 -6.78 -7.33
C LYS A 16 4.83 -5.66 -8.14
N GLU A 17 3.50 -5.66 -8.25
CA GLU A 17 2.74 -4.57 -8.87
C GLU A 17 2.96 -3.25 -8.12
N LEU A 18 2.85 -3.26 -6.79
CA LEU A 18 3.10 -2.08 -5.95
C LEU A 18 4.56 -1.58 -6.05
N ILE A 19 5.54 -2.48 -6.10
CA ILE A 19 6.96 -2.13 -6.31
C ILE A 19 7.12 -1.45 -7.66
N LYS A 20 6.53 -2.01 -8.72
CA LYS A 20 6.59 -1.43 -10.07
C LYS A 20 6.02 -0.01 -10.12
N CYS A 21 4.83 0.22 -9.55
CA CYS A 21 4.26 1.56 -9.45
C CYS A 21 5.19 2.53 -8.69
N SER A 22 5.75 2.06 -7.58
CA SER A 22 6.69 2.86 -6.78
C SER A 22 7.96 3.22 -7.55
N ASP A 23 8.52 2.27 -8.32
CA ASP A 23 9.72 2.47 -9.12
C ASP A 23 9.46 3.37 -10.34
N GLU A 24 8.26 3.32 -10.89
CA GLU A 24 7.81 4.25 -11.92
C GLU A 24 7.66 5.68 -11.37
N GLY A 25 7.46 5.83 -10.06
CA GLY A 25 7.45 7.12 -9.37
C GLY A 25 6.12 7.50 -8.76
N ASP A 26 5.15 6.58 -8.74
CA ASP A 26 3.89 6.79 -8.02
C ASP A 26 4.15 6.94 -6.52
N ILE A 27 3.38 7.84 -5.90
CA ILE A 27 3.56 8.19 -4.50
C ILE A 27 2.66 7.31 -3.65
N ILE A 28 3.27 6.54 -2.75
CA ILE A 28 2.53 5.74 -1.77
C ILE A 28 2.29 6.57 -0.52
N LEU A 29 1.03 6.73 -0.13
CA LEU A 29 0.63 7.41 1.10
C LEU A 29 0.37 6.42 2.22
N VAL A 30 1.03 6.63 3.35
CA VAL A 30 0.87 5.82 4.57
C VAL A 30 0.58 6.67 5.80
N GLU A 31 0.09 6.08 6.88
CA GLU A 31 -0.23 6.83 8.09
C GLU A 31 1.02 7.14 8.93
N GLY A 32 1.90 6.15 9.08
CA GLY A 32 2.95 6.11 10.10
C GLY A 32 4.35 5.76 9.59
N LYS A 33 5.34 5.95 10.47
CA LYS A 33 6.75 5.57 10.18
C LYS A 33 6.95 4.04 10.14
N ARG A 34 6.11 3.30 10.85
CA ARG A 34 6.18 1.83 10.90
C ARG A 34 5.71 1.23 9.58
N ASP A 35 4.66 1.78 8.98
CA ASP A 35 4.23 1.45 7.61
C ASP A 35 5.35 1.66 6.60
N VAL A 36 6.03 2.82 6.64
CA VAL A 36 7.20 3.08 5.78
C VAL A 36 8.25 1.98 5.96
N SER A 37 8.53 1.61 7.21
CA SER A 37 9.56 0.60 7.52
C SER A 37 9.18 -0.80 7.00
N SER A 38 7.90 -1.17 7.13
CA SER A 38 7.31 -2.41 6.58
C SER A 38 7.41 -2.43 5.05
N LEU A 39 7.01 -1.34 4.38
CA LEU A 39 7.11 -1.26 2.91
C LEU A 39 8.57 -1.27 2.42
N ARG A 40 9.49 -0.60 3.12
CA ARG A 40 10.93 -0.66 2.80
C ARG A 40 11.49 -2.08 2.93
N SER A 41 11.10 -2.83 3.97
CA SER A 41 11.58 -4.20 4.15
C SER A 41 10.99 -5.18 3.13
N LEU A 42 9.87 -4.80 2.48
CA LEU A 42 9.26 -5.50 1.34
C LEU A 42 9.87 -5.12 -0.03
N GLY A 43 10.88 -4.24 -0.07
CA GLY A 43 11.58 -3.87 -1.30
C GLY A 43 10.99 -2.68 -2.05
N ILE A 44 10.06 -1.95 -1.45
CA ILE A 44 9.51 -0.73 -2.05
C ILE A 44 10.50 0.41 -1.77
N HIS A 45 11.18 0.90 -2.80
CA HIS A 45 12.23 1.92 -2.69
C HIS A 45 11.86 3.30 -3.23
N GLY A 46 10.77 3.40 -3.99
CA GLY A 46 10.25 4.66 -4.53
C GLY A 46 9.65 5.61 -3.48
N PRO A 47 8.89 6.63 -3.93
CA PRO A 47 8.37 7.68 -3.08
C PRO A 47 7.31 7.17 -2.10
N ILE A 48 7.59 7.30 -0.79
CA ILE A 48 6.61 7.05 0.28
C ILE A 48 6.46 8.32 1.09
N LYS A 49 5.22 8.77 1.30
CA LYS A 49 4.89 9.97 2.08
C LYS A 49 3.88 9.62 3.16
N LYS A 50 3.97 10.32 4.29
CA LYS A 50 3.01 10.17 5.38
C LYS A 50 1.91 11.19 5.25
N VAL A 51 0.66 10.77 5.40
CA VAL A 51 -0.53 11.65 5.32
C VAL A 51 -0.38 12.92 6.17
N THR A 52 0.15 12.80 7.39
CA THR A 52 0.30 13.91 8.35
C THR A 52 1.31 14.99 7.93
N HIS A 53 2.14 14.75 6.91
CA HIS A 53 3.21 15.67 6.48
C HIS A 53 3.07 16.13 5.03
N ILE A 54 1.87 16.06 4.48
CA ILE A 54 1.63 16.38 3.06
C ILE A 54 0.83 17.66 2.95
N PRO A 55 1.40 18.72 2.37
CA PRO A 55 0.62 19.80 1.81
C PRO A 55 -0.08 19.27 0.54
N LEU A 56 -1.37 18.94 0.63
CA LEU A 56 -2.11 18.31 -0.48
C LEU A 56 -2.06 19.15 -1.77
N LEU A 57 -2.07 20.47 -1.65
CA LEU A 57 -1.98 21.38 -2.79
C LEU A 57 -0.66 21.23 -3.55
N GLU A 58 0.48 21.35 -2.87
CA GLU A 58 1.82 21.19 -3.48
C GLU A 58 2.02 19.77 -4.03
N LEU A 59 1.50 18.77 -3.33
CA LEU A 59 1.52 17.38 -3.81
C LEU A 59 0.74 17.25 -5.12
N SER A 60 -0.46 17.84 -5.18
CA SER A 60 -1.32 17.78 -6.36
C SER A 60 -0.67 18.41 -7.59
N GLU A 61 -0.01 19.56 -7.43
CA GLU A 61 0.71 20.24 -8.52
C GLU A 61 1.83 19.37 -9.08
N LYS A 62 2.66 18.79 -8.20
CA LYS A 62 3.77 17.91 -8.61
C LYS A 62 3.29 16.65 -9.32
N LEU A 63 2.22 16.03 -8.82
CA LEU A 63 1.68 14.81 -9.42
C LEU A 63 1.13 15.06 -10.82
N ARG A 64 0.44 16.18 -11.03
CA ARG A 64 -0.06 16.58 -12.36
C ARG A 64 1.09 16.87 -13.33
N GLU A 65 2.16 17.51 -12.87
CA GLU A 65 3.35 17.77 -13.72
C GLU A 65 4.09 16.49 -14.11
N MET A 66 4.11 15.49 -13.23
CA MET A 66 4.85 14.24 -13.43
C MET A 66 4.03 13.13 -14.10
N ASP A 67 2.74 13.36 -14.36
CA ASP A 67 1.75 12.36 -14.81
C ASP A 67 1.78 11.10 -13.93
N ARG A 68 1.73 11.30 -12.60
CA ARG A 68 1.81 10.23 -11.59
C ARG A 68 0.55 10.15 -10.76
N CYS A 69 0.30 8.95 -10.25
CA CYS A 69 -0.84 8.71 -9.37
C CYS A 69 -0.42 8.56 -7.90
N VAL A 70 -1.43 8.55 -7.04
CA VAL A 70 -1.29 8.38 -5.60
C VAL A 70 -1.88 7.05 -5.18
N ILE A 71 -1.07 6.18 -4.62
CA ILE A 71 -1.54 4.92 -4.04
C ILE A 71 -1.76 5.12 -2.56
N ILE A 72 -2.99 4.96 -2.08
CA ILE A 72 -3.31 5.10 -0.66
C ILE A 72 -3.17 3.74 0.04
N LEU A 73 -2.25 3.64 1.00
CA LEU A 73 -2.07 2.49 1.88
C LEU A 73 -2.22 2.92 3.34
N THR A 74 -3.46 3.18 3.73
CA THR A 74 -3.86 3.34 5.14
C THR A 74 -4.23 2.00 5.76
N ASP A 75 -4.28 1.95 7.08
CA ASP A 75 -4.75 0.79 7.81
C ASP A 75 -6.20 0.47 7.42
N TRP A 76 -6.60 -0.81 7.49
CA TRP A 76 -7.95 -1.25 7.14
C TRP A 76 -8.83 -1.45 8.36
N ASP A 77 -8.62 -0.59 9.35
CA ASP A 77 -9.55 -0.36 10.44
C ASP A 77 -10.58 0.74 10.08
N ARG A 78 -11.49 1.03 11.02
CA ARG A 78 -12.51 2.07 10.81
C ARG A 78 -11.91 3.44 10.52
N ARG A 79 -10.80 3.80 11.18
CA ARG A 79 -10.15 5.12 11.04
C ARG A 79 -9.42 5.22 9.72
N GLY A 80 -8.65 4.20 9.35
CA GLY A 80 -7.91 4.17 8.11
C GLY A 80 -8.82 4.10 6.87
N ASN A 81 -10.01 3.48 6.97
CA ASN A 81 -11.04 3.58 5.92
C ASN A 81 -11.56 5.02 5.75
N MET A 82 -11.98 5.67 6.84
CA MET A 82 -12.42 7.08 6.78
C MET A 82 -11.32 8.00 6.25
N LEU A 83 -10.07 7.70 6.60
CA LEU A 83 -8.91 8.47 6.14
C LEU A 83 -8.66 8.29 4.65
N ALA A 84 -8.72 7.04 4.14
CA ALA A 84 -8.60 6.76 2.72
C ALA A 84 -9.67 7.48 1.90
N ASP A 85 -10.94 7.41 2.33
CA ASP A 85 -12.06 8.06 1.65
C ASP A 85 -11.87 9.58 1.59
N LYS A 86 -11.49 10.18 2.74
CA LYS A 86 -11.26 11.62 2.83
C LYS A 86 -10.13 12.08 1.92
N ILE A 87 -8.96 11.42 1.97
CA ILE A 87 -7.80 11.81 1.17
C ILE A 87 -8.08 11.61 -0.32
N SER A 88 -8.75 10.52 -0.68
CA SER A 88 -9.13 10.26 -2.07
C SER A 88 -9.99 11.40 -2.59
N THR A 89 -11.05 11.75 -1.85
CA THR A 89 -11.96 12.86 -2.20
C THR A 89 -11.22 14.19 -2.33
N ASP A 90 -10.36 14.52 -1.36
CA ASP A 90 -9.61 15.79 -1.34
C ASP A 90 -8.63 15.88 -2.53
N LEU A 91 -7.97 14.78 -2.90
CA LEU A 91 -7.03 14.73 -4.03
C LEU A 91 -7.73 14.71 -5.39
N GLU A 92 -8.82 13.95 -5.52
CA GLU A 92 -9.63 13.91 -6.73
C GLU A 92 -10.25 15.28 -7.04
N TYR A 93 -10.68 16.04 -6.01
CA TYR A 93 -11.12 17.42 -6.18
C TYR A 93 -10.03 18.35 -6.73
N MET A 94 -8.76 17.96 -6.59
CA MET A 94 -7.60 18.65 -7.16
C MET A 94 -7.12 18.01 -8.47
N ASP A 95 -7.95 17.24 -9.17
CA ASP A 95 -7.63 16.56 -10.44
C ASP A 95 -6.39 15.62 -10.34
N VAL A 96 -6.18 15.00 -9.17
CA VAL A 96 -5.14 13.98 -8.98
C VAL A 96 -5.74 12.59 -9.15
N VAL A 97 -5.06 11.73 -9.89
CA VAL A 97 -5.42 10.32 -10.01
C VAL A 97 -5.04 9.57 -8.73
N VAL A 98 -6.03 8.98 -8.08
CA VAL A 98 -5.85 8.20 -6.84
C VAL A 98 -6.16 6.73 -7.10
N ASP A 99 -5.25 5.84 -6.69
CA ASP A 99 -5.43 4.40 -6.74
C ASP A 99 -5.66 3.84 -5.32
N THR A 100 -6.87 3.33 -5.10
CA THR A 100 -7.25 2.57 -3.89
C THR A 100 -7.40 1.07 -4.16
N SER A 101 -7.22 0.63 -5.41
CA SER A 101 -7.42 -0.75 -5.85
C SER A 101 -6.40 -1.70 -5.24
N ILE A 102 -5.12 -1.31 -5.16
CA ILE A 102 -4.06 -2.09 -4.52
C ILE A 102 -4.40 -2.32 -3.05
N ARG A 103 -4.83 -1.27 -2.34
CA ARG A 103 -5.29 -1.36 -0.95
C ARG A 103 -6.44 -2.34 -0.81
N ASN A 104 -7.49 -2.20 -1.62
CA ASN A 104 -8.66 -3.06 -1.54
C ASN A 104 -8.31 -4.54 -1.80
N ARG A 105 -7.41 -4.80 -2.75
CA ARG A 105 -6.90 -6.15 -3.04
C ARG A 105 -6.06 -6.68 -1.88
N LEU A 106 -5.17 -5.88 -1.29
CA LEU A 106 -4.41 -6.25 -0.09
C LEU A 106 -5.36 -6.66 1.03
N VAL A 107 -6.32 -5.78 1.38
CA VAL A 107 -7.33 -6.03 2.42
C VAL A 107 -8.07 -7.35 2.17
N SER A 108 -8.50 -7.61 0.92
CA SER A 108 -9.19 -8.85 0.58
C SER A 108 -8.37 -10.12 0.89
N LEU A 109 -7.04 -10.05 0.76
CA LEU A 109 -6.12 -11.16 0.97
C LEU A 109 -5.66 -11.31 2.42
N VAL A 110 -5.57 -10.21 3.19
CA VAL A 110 -4.90 -10.22 4.50
C VAL A 110 -5.77 -9.84 5.69
N GLN A 111 -6.99 -9.32 5.50
CA GLN A 111 -7.85 -8.79 6.57
C GLN A 111 -8.18 -9.79 7.70
N LYS A 112 -8.06 -11.10 7.44
CA LYS A 112 -8.28 -12.14 8.46
C LYS A 112 -7.07 -12.33 9.39
N ASP A 113 -5.89 -11.90 8.97
CA ASP A 113 -4.62 -12.15 9.67
C ASP A 113 -4.01 -10.88 10.27
N ILE A 114 -4.11 -9.75 9.57
CA ILE A 114 -3.54 -8.45 9.95
C ILE A 114 -4.54 -7.32 9.68
N LYS A 115 -4.37 -6.17 10.35
CA LYS A 115 -5.27 -5.00 10.27
C LYS A 115 -4.61 -3.71 9.77
N ASP A 116 -3.30 -3.75 9.59
CA ASP A 116 -2.45 -2.59 9.41
C ASP A 116 -1.30 -2.87 8.44
N VAL A 117 -0.77 -1.81 7.83
CA VAL A 117 0.36 -1.89 6.90
C VAL A 117 1.66 -2.24 7.63
N GLU A 118 1.80 -1.81 8.89
CA GLU A 118 2.99 -2.10 9.70
C GLU A 118 3.25 -3.60 9.90
N SER A 119 2.23 -4.45 9.88
CA SER A 119 2.37 -5.90 10.03
C SER A 119 2.60 -6.65 8.72
N LEU A 120 2.49 -5.98 7.56
CA LEU A 120 2.50 -6.62 6.24
C LEU A 120 3.80 -7.40 5.96
N ASP A 121 4.95 -6.85 6.33
CA ASP A 121 6.24 -7.50 6.09
C ASP A 121 6.41 -8.79 6.89
N SER A 122 6.02 -8.75 8.17
CA SER A 122 6.08 -9.91 9.05
C SER A 122 5.11 -11.00 8.61
N HIS A 123 3.94 -10.62 8.10
CA HIS A 123 2.93 -11.52 7.55
C HIS A 123 3.45 -12.22 6.29
N MET A 124 4.05 -11.47 5.36
CA MET A 124 4.68 -12.02 4.15
C MET A 124 5.76 -13.05 4.47
N LYS A 125 6.64 -12.73 5.42
CA LYS A 125 7.69 -13.66 5.86
C LYS A 125 7.10 -14.96 6.41
N LYS A 126 6.11 -14.87 7.30
CA LYS A 126 5.42 -16.05 7.87
C LYS A 126 4.76 -16.91 6.79
N MET A 127 4.07 -16.29 5.82
CA MET A 127 3.45 -17.02 4.72
C MET A 127 4.51 -17.72 3.84
N LYS A 128 5.60 -17.03 3.53
CA LYS A 128 6.72 -17.59 2.76
C LYS A 128 7.34 -18.80 3.47
N ASP A 129 7.65 -18.68 4.76
CA ASP A 129 8.23 -19.76 5.54
C ASP A 129 7.27 -20.97 5.61
N THR A 130 5.98 -20.71 5.80
CA THR A 130 4.95 -21.76 5.79
C THR A 130 4.90 -22.49 4.45
N VAL A 131 5.03 -21.77 3.33
CA VAL A 131 5.05 -22.38 1.99
C VAL A 131 6.36 -23.14 1.75
N LEU A 132 7.50 -22.67 2.25
CA LEU A 132 8.82 -23.28 2.05
C LEU A 132 9.07 -24.52 2.92
N GLN A 133 8.62 -24.53 4.18
CA GLN A 133 8.74 -25.70 5.08
C GLN A 133 7.88 -26.90 4.66
N GLN A 134 7.07 -26.74 3.62
CA GLN A 134 6.18 -27.76 3.08
C GLN A 134 6.74 -28.40 1.79
N TYR A 135 7.99 -28.10 1.44
CA TYR A 135 8.82 -28.77 0.43
C TYR A 135 9.99 -29.50 1.10
#